data_AF-A0A354DFQ1-F1
#
_entry.id   AF-A0A354DFQ1-F1
#
_cell.length_a   1.000
_cell.length_b   1.000
_cell.length_c   1.000
_cell.angle_alpha   90.00
_cell.angle_beta   90.00
_cell.angle_gamma   90.00
#
_symmetry.space_group_name_H-M   'P 1'
#
loop_
_entity.id
_entity.type
_entity.pdbx_description
1 polymer ?
#
loop_
_entity_poly.entity_id
_entity_poly.type
_entity_poly.pdbx_seq_one_letter_code
_entity_poly.pdbx_strand_id
1 'polypeptide(L)'
;RLNGILIVNSFVVPAMILFNLIIFSYTWYTKGWPTFNVAPAHDFWVISPFLYASFNLSLALAVLVPLASESKNPTVLWAGGMIGGLGLGLLLFLSNYSLTAYFYEIINAEIPMAKIVSHWHPLLHGFFNLIIFGEIFTTLVGNIFGLTKQVHSLYPEISSKRWMIILIFIAYVISQFGFSKLIHLFYPVFGYISIGTFALLLLRKKNKGPVI
;
A
#
# COMPACT_ATOMS: atom_id res chain seq x y z
N ARG A 1 12.09 -2.01 16.22
CA ARG A 1 11.06 -1.53 17.19
C ARG A 1 9.95 -0.86 16.39
N LEU A 2 8.68 -1.15 16.66
CA LEU A 2 7.52 -0.61 15.91
C LEU A 2 7.52 0.93 15.88
N ASN A 3 7.94 1.58 16.96
CA ASN A 3 8.03 3.04 17.07
C ASN A 3 8.83 3.71 15.94
N GLY A 4 9.90 3.08 15.45
CA GLY A 4 10.69 3.65 14.36
C GLY A 4 9.91 3.71 13.05
N ILE A 5 9.14 2.67 12.74
CA ILE A 5 8.29 2.61 11.54
C ILE A 5 7.16 3.64 11.65
N LEU A 6 6.55 3.75 12.84
CA LEU A 6 5.46 4.69 13.10
C LEU A 6 5.90 6.16 12.98
N ILE A 7 7.09 6.50 13.48
CA ILE A 7 7.62 7.88 13.38
C ILE A 7 7.82 8.28 11.92
N VAL A 8 8.41 7.42 11.10
CA VAL A 8 8.61 7.72 9.68
C VAL A 8 7.26 7.90 8.98
N ASN A 9 6.31 6.98 9.19
CA ASN A 9 4.98 7.09 8.60
C ASN A 9 4.21 8.35 9.03
N SER A 10 4.42 8.83 10.25
CA SER A 10 3.77 10.06 10.73
C SER A 10 4.20 11.32 9.96
N PHE A 11 5.34 11.27 9.26
CA PHE A 11 5.80 12.35 8.39
C PHE A 11 5.48 12.08 6.91
N VAL A 12 5.74 10.87 6.44
CA VAL A 12 5.60 10.53 5.00
C VAL A 12 4.13 10.56 4.57
N VAL A 13 3.21 10.01 5.39
CA VAL A 13 1.79 9.91 5.01
C VAL A 13 1.13 11.29 4.87
N PRO A 14 1.28 12.24 5.81
CA PRO A 14 0.75 13.60 5.62
C PRO A 14 1.34 14.32 4.41
N ALA A 15 2.63 14.14 4.14
CA ALA A 15 3.27 14.71 2.96
C ALA A 15 2.67 14.13 1.67
N MET A 16 2.42 12.81 1.63
CA MET A 16 1.77 12.17 0.49
C MET A 16 0.33 12.66 0.30
N ILE A 17 -0.44 12.83 1.38
CA ILE A 17 -1.80 13.40 1.31
C ILE A 17 -1.77 14.81 0.71
N LEU A 18 -0.87 15.67 1.22
CA LEU A 18 -0.72 17.04 0.73
C LEU A 18 -0.36 17.08 -0.76
N PHE A 19 0.64 16.30 -1.18
CA PHE A 19 1.04 16.25 -2.58
C PHE A 19 -0.08 15.73 -3.48
N ASN A 20 -0.83 14.72 -3.05
CA ASN A 20 -1.96 14.20 -3.83
C ASN A 20 -3.05 15.25 -4.02
N LEU A 21 -3.36 16.03 -2.98
CA LEU A 21 -4.30 17.16 -3.06
C LEU A 21 -3.82 18.26 -4.02
N ILE A 22 -2.52 18.56 -4.03
CA ILE A 22 -1.93 19.53 -4.96
C ILE A 22 -2.04 19.00 -6.40
N ILE A 23 -1.68 17.74 -6.65
CA ILE A 23 -1.78 17.08 -7.96
C ILE A 23 -3.21 17.12 -8.48
N PHE A 24 -4.17 16.73 -7.64
CA PHE A 24 -5.58 16.80 -7.98
C PHE A 24 -6.02 18.23 -8.30
N SER A 25 -5.73 19.20 -7.43
CA SER A 25 -6.16 20.60 -7.59
C SER A 25 -5.62 21.22 -8.89
N TYR A 26 -4.34 20.98 -9.19
CA TYR A 26 -3.73 21.43 -10.44
C TYR A 26 -4.35 20.75 -11.66
N THR A 27 -4.56 19.43 -11.58
CA THR A 27 -5.17 18.65 -12.67
C THR A 27 -6.59 19.12 -12.95
N TRP A 28 -7.38 19.36 -11.90
CA TRP A 28 -8.71 19.93 -12.00
C TRP A 28 -8.69 21.29 -12.71
N TYR A 29 -7.81 22.19 -12.27
CA TYR A 29 -7.71 23.54 -12.83
C TYR A 29 -7.30 23.54 -14.32
N THR A 30 -6.39 22.64 -14.70
CA THR A 30 -5.81 22.61 -16.06
C THR A 30 -6.61 21.79 -17.06
N LYS A 31 -7.15 20.64 -16.65
CA LYS A 31 -7.83 19.70 -17.55
C LYS A 31 -9.34 19.60 -17.31
N GLY A 32 -9.87 20.19 -16.24
CA GLY A 32 -11.28 20.02 -15.86
C GLY A 32 -11.62 18.56 -15.59
N TRP A 33 -12.92 18.23 -15.62
CA TRP A 33 -13.41 16.87 -15.41
C TRP A 33 -13.06 15.97 -16.61
N PRO A 34 -12.31 14.86 -16.43
CA PRO A 34 -11.93 14.00 -17.53
C PRO A 34 -13.15 13.28 -18.11
N THR A 35 -13.16 13.09 -19.43
CA THR A 35 -14.12 12.17 -20.05
C THR A 35 -13.67 10.74 -19.76
N PHE A 36 -14.49 9.98 -19.04
CA PHE A 36 -14.23 8.56 -18.72
C PHE A 36 -14.50 7.66 -19.94
N ASN A 37 -13.91 7.97 -21.08
CA ASN A 37 -14.06 7.20 -22.31
C ASN A 37 -13.04 6.04 -22.43
N VAL A 38 -12.39 5.69 -21.32
CA VAL A 38 -11.45 4.56 -21.29
C VAL A 38 -12.27 3.29 -21.06
N ALA A 39 -12.38 2.47 -22.11
CA ALA A 39 -13.01 1.16 -21.99
C ALA A 39 -12.30 0.34 -20.91
N PRO A 40 -13.03 -0.44 -20.08
CA PRO A 40 -12.41 -1.32 -19.12
C PRO A 40 -11.40 -2.25 -19.80
N ALA A 41 -10.22 -2.40 -19.22
CA ALA A 41 -9.18 -3.25 -19.79
C ALA A 41 -9.54 -4.75 -19.82
N HIS A 42 -10.56 -5.16 -19.06
CA HIS A 42 -11.07 -6.53 -18.98
C HIS A 42 -12.50 -6.56 -18.44
N ASP A 43 -13.23 -7.63 -18.73
CA ASP A 43 -14.66 -7.80 -18.39
C ASP A 43 -14.94 -7.77 -16.88
N PHE A 44 -13.96 -8.14 -16.05
CA PHE A 44 -14.09 -8.22 -14.59
C PHE A 44 -13.45 -7.06 -13.83
N TRP A 45 -13.38 -5.87 -14.45
CA TRP A 45 -12.74 -4.69 -13.85
C TRP A 45 -13.27 -4.31 -12.45
N VAL A 46 -14.55 -4.61 -12.17
CA VAL A 46 -15.20 -4.37 -10.88
C VAL A 46 -14.49 -5.13 -9.73
N ILE A 47 -13.78 -6.22 -10.02
CA ILE A 47 -13.03 -7.00 -9.03
C ILE A 47 -11.71 -6.31 -8.66
N SER A 48 -11.16 -5.47 -9.55
CA SER A 48 -9.83 -4.85 -9.38
C SER A 48 -9.70 -4.00 -8.11
N PRO A 49 -10.67 -3.15 -7.72
CA PRO A 49 -10.60 -2.42 -6.45
C PRO A 49 -10.57 -3.33 -5.22
N PHE A 50 -11.26 -4.47 -5.25
CA PHE A 50 -11.25 -5.44 -4.15
C PHE A 50 -9.92 -6.18 -4.07
N LEU A 51 -9.32 -6.53 -5.21
CA LEU A 51 -7.95 -7.05 -5.27
C LEU A 51 -6.96 -6.02 -4.72
N TYR A 52 -7.12 -4.73 -5.08
CA TYR A 52 -6.32 -3.64 -4.50
C TYR A 52 -6.37 -3.63 -2.99
N ALA A 53 -7.59 -3.50 -2.47
CA ALA A 53 -7.81 -3.28 -1.06
C ALA A 53 -7.35 -4.49 -0.25
N SER A 54 -7.70 -5.70 -0.68
CA SER A 54 -7.32 -6.94 0.01
C SER A 54 -5.81 -7.15 0.01
N PHE A 55 -5.13 -6.98 -1.14
CA PHE A 55 -3.67 -7.11 -1.23
C PHE A 55 -2.97 -6.12 -0.29
N ASN A 56 -3.31 -4.83 -0.38
CA ASN A 56 -2.69 -3.79 0.44
C ASN A 56 -3.01 -3.99 1.94
N LEU A 57 -4.23 -4.42 2.28
CA LEU A 57 -4.59 -4.71 3.65
C LEU A 57 -3.81 -5.91 4.20
N SER A 58 -3.59 -6.96 3.41
CA SER A 58 -2.77 -8.11 3.81
C SER A 58 -1.32 -7.71 4.09
N LEU A 59 -0.71 -6.87 3.25
CA LEU A 59 0.63 -6.33 3.51
C LEU A 59 0.67 -5.49 4.79
N ALA A 60 -0.39 -4.74 5.06
CA ALA A 60 -0.49 -3.92 6.28
C ALA A 60 -0.63 -4.77 7.57
N LEU A 61 -1.13 -6.01 7.50
CA LEU A 61 -1.34 -6.86 8.69
C LEU A 61 -0.05 -7.10 9.49
N ALA A 62 1.12 -7.13 8.83
CA ALA A 62 2.42 -7.27 9.46
C ALA A 62 2.67 -6.21 10.56
N VAL A 63 2.07 -5.02 10.41
CA VAL A 63 2.17 -3.91 11.36
C VAL A 63 0.86 -3.74 12.14
N LEU A 64 -0.29 -3.84 11.47
CA LEU A 64 -1.60 -3.62 12.09
C LEU A 64 -1.92 -4.64 13.18
N VAL A 65 -1.57 -5.92 13.02
CA VAL A 65 -1.87 -6.95 14.03
C VAL A 65 -1.08 -6.72 15.33
N PRO A 66 0.26 -6.53 15.30
CA PRO A 66 1.00 -6.13 16.49
C PRO A 66 0.49 -4.83 17.11
N LEU A 67 0.22 -3.81 16.28
CA LEU A 67 -0.28 -2.52 16.77
C LEU A 67 -1.64 -2.65 17.46
N ALA A 68 -2.54 -3.46 16.89
CA ALA A 68 -3.84 -3.73 17.49
C ALA A 68 -3.72 -4.47 18.83
N SER A 69 -2.74 -5.36 18.97
CA SER A 69 -2.49 -6.09 20.23
C SER A 69 -2.00 -5.20 21.38
N GLU A 70 -1.39 -4.05 21.06
CA GLU A 70 -0.93 -3.08 22.06
C GLU A 70 -2.05 -2.13 22.52
N SER A 71 -3.12 -1.99 21.74
CA SER A 71 -4.27 -1.13 22.09
C SER A 71 -5.33 -1.87 22.89
N LYS A 72 -5.69 -1.33 24.05
CA LYS A 72 -6.75 -1.89 24.91
C LYS A 72 -8.16 -1.38 24.59
N ASN A 73 -8.28 -0.35 23.75
CA ASN A 73 -9.55 0.34 23.50
C ASN A 73 -10.12 -0.04 22.11
N PRO A 74 -11.23 -0.81 22.04
CA PRO A 74 -11.81 -1.23 20.78
C PRO A 74 -12.38 -0.06 19.96
N THR A 75 -12.83 1.02 20.61
CA THR A 75 -13.33 2.21 19.92
C THR A 75 -12.22 2.93 19.17
N VAL A 76 -11.02 3.00 19.76
CA VAL A 76 -9.84 3.59 19.11
C VAL A 76 -9.42 2.77 17.90
N LEU A 77 -9.47 1.43 18.01
CA LEU A 77 -9.19 0.54 16.88
C LEU A 77 -10.19 0.73 15.73
N TRP A 78 -11.48 0.83 16.04
CA TRP A 78 -12.52 1.08 15.04
C TRP A 78 -12.37 2.45 14.37
N ALA A 79 -12.19 3.51 15.16
CA ALA A 79 -12.02 4.85 14.64
C ALA A 79 -10.76 4.96 13.77
N GLY A 80 -9.64 4.39 14.21
CA GLY A 80 -8.40 4.35 13.43
C GLY A 80 -8.56 3.60 12.11
N GLY A 81 -9.27 2.46 12.12
CA GLY A 81 -9.59 1.71 10.91
C GLY A 81 -10.47 2.49 9.93
N MET A 82 -11.52 3.16 10.42
CA MET A 82 -12.40 3.98 9.58
C MET A 82 -11.69 5.20 9.00
N ILE A 83 -10.95 5.95 9.82
CA ILE A 83 -10.22 7.14 9.37
C ILE A 83 -9.14 6.74 8.36
N GLY A 84 -8.38 5.68 8.63
CA GLY A 84 -7.37 5.17 7.71
C GLY A 84 -7.97 4.69 6.39
N GLY A 85 -9.09 3.95 6.43
CA GLY A 85 -9.77 3.45 5.24
C GLY A 85 -10.38 4.57 4.39
N LEU A 86 -11.05 5.55 5.01
CA LEU A 86 -11.60 6.72 4.31
C LEU A 86 -10.50 7.61 3.73
N GLY A 87 -9.42 7.82 4.49
CA GLY A 87 -8.25 8.58 4.01
C GLY A 87 -7.61 7.92 2.79
N LEU A 88 -7.38 6.60 2.84
CA LEU A 88 -6.87 5.85 1.70
C LEU A 88 -7.83 5.89 0.50
N GLY A 89 -9.14 5.75 0.73
CA GLY A 89 -10.17 5.86 -0.31
C GLY A 89 -10.14 7.22 -0.99
N LEU A 90 -10.00 8.31 -0.23
CA LEU A 90 -9.84 9.66 -0.76
C LEU A 90 -8.57 9.77 -1.62
N LEU A 91 -7.43 9.28 -1.15
CA LEU A 91 -6.18 9.31 -1.93
C LEU A 91 -6.29 8.53 -3.24
N LEU A 92 -6.94 7.36 -3.21
CA LEU A 92 -7.17 6.57 -4.42
C LEU A 92 -8.09 7.30 -5.40
N PHE A 93 -9.13 7.97 -4.92
CA PHE A 93 -10.02 8.78 -5.75
C PHE A 93 -9.27 9.94 -6.42
N LEU A 94 -8.55 10.75 -5.64
CA LEU A 94 -7.78 11.90 -6.14
C LEU A 94 -6.69 11.48 -7.13
N SER A 95 -6.01 10.36 -6.85
CA SER A 95 -5.02 9.79 -7.75
C SER A 95 -5.66 9.27 -9.03
N ASN A 96 -6.73 8.48 -8.94
CA ASN A 96 -7.41 7.92 -10.11
C ASN A 96 -7.95 9.00 -11.03
N TYR A 97 -8.50 10.09 -10.47
CA TYR A 97 -8.88 11.28 -11.22
C TYR A 97 -7.70 11.85 -12.02
N SER A 98 -6.59 12.10 -11.34
CA SER A 98 -5.40 12.71 -11.94
C SER A 98 -4.80 11.82 -13.03
N LEU A 99 -4.72 10.51 -12.78
CA LEU A 99 -4.24 9.52 -13.74
C LEU A 99 -5.12 9.45 -14.98
N THR A 100 -6.44 9.49 -14.81
CA THR A 100 -7.38 9.45 -15.93
C THR A 100 -7.23 10.69 -16.81
N ALA A 101 -7.09 11.87 -16.20
CA ALA A 101 -6.91 13.12 -16.94
C ALA A 101 -5.58 13.19 -17.73
N TYR A 102 -4.55 12.46 -17.29
CA TYR A 102 -3.23 12.41 -17.92
C TYR A 102 -2.94 11.09 -18.67
N PHE A 103 -3.95 10.24 -18.89
CA PHE A 103 -3.79 8.83 -19.32
C PHE A 103 -2.78 8.62 -20.46
N TYR A 104 -2.90 9.37 -21.57
CA TYR A 104 -2.03 9.22 -22.74
C TYR A 104 -0.57 9.62 -22.47
N GLU A 105 -0.33 10.54 -21.53
CA GLU A 105 1.02 11.04 -21.21
C GLU A 105 1.78 10.10 -20.26
N ILE A 106 1.06 9.21 -19.58
CA ILE A 106 1.60 8.39 -18.47
C ILE A 106 1.55 6.88 -18.73
N ILE A 107 0.94 6.42 -19.82
CA ILE A 107 0.65 4.99 -20.07
C ILE A 107 1.90 4.10 -20.04
N ASN A 108 3.06 4.64 -20.43
CA ASN A 108 4.34 3.93 -20.46
C ASN A 108 5.25 4.24 -19.26
N ALA A 109 4.76 4.99 -18.27
CA ALA A 109 5.55 5.36 -17.10
C ALA A 109 5.51 4.25 -16.04
N GLU A 110 6.66 3.93 -15.43
CA GLU A 110 6.71 2.96 -14.33
C GLU A 110 5.96 3.46 -13.08
N ILE A 111 6.06 4.77 -12.79
CA ILE A 111 5.36 5.44 -11.69
C ILE A 111 4.54 6.59 -12.28
N PRO A 112 3.30 6.33 -12.73
CA PRO A 112 2.50 7.30 -13.49
C PRO A 112 2.28 8.64 -12.77
N MET A 113 2.02 8.62 -11.46
CA MET A 113 1.86 9.86 -10.68
C MET A 113 3.14 10.72 -10.66
N ALA A 114 4.31 10.09 -10.52
CA ALA A 114 5.59 10.81 -10.57
C ALA A 114 5.83 11.41 -11.97
N LYS A 115 5.41 10.70 -13.03
CA LYS A 115 5.46 11.23 -14.40
C LYS A 115 4.59 12.47 -14.57
N ILE A 116 3.40 12.55 -13.96
CA ILE A 116 2.59 13.78 -13.97
C ILE A 116 3.39 14.95 -13.37
N VAL A 117 3.93 14.76 -12.16
CA VAL A 117 4.69 15.82 -11.44
C VAL A 117 5.98 16.21 -12.18
N SER A 118 6.57 15.30 -12.95
CA SER A 118 7.81 15.56 -13.71
C SER A 118 7.70 16.73 -14.70
N HIS A 119 6.48 17.06 -15.16
CA HIS A 119 6.24 18.16 -16.10
C HIS A 119 6.08 19.52 -15.41
N TRP A 120 6.05 19.59 -14.07
CA TRP A 120 5.76 20.83 -13.34
C TRP A 120 7.03 21.60 -12.99
N HIS A 121 7.87 21.03 -12.13
CA HIS A 121 9.13 21.62 -11.71
C HIS A 121 10.08 20.54 -11.19
N PRO A 122 11.40 20.56 -11.53
CA PRO A 122 12.35 19.53 -11.10
C PRO A 122 12.40 19.31 -9.59
N LEU A 123 12.31 20.38 -8.79
CA LEU A 123 12.31 20.27 -7.33
C LEU A 123 11.08 19.52 -6.81
N LEU A 124 9.88 19.82 -7.35
CA LEU A 124 8.64 19.15 -6.92
C LEU A 124 8.65 17.67 -7.31
N HIS A 125 9.18 17.36 -8.49
CA HIS A 125 9.39 15.97 -8.91
C HIS A 125 10.36 15.24 -7.98
N GLY A 126 11.48 15.88 -7.61
CA GLY A 126 12.44 15.33 -6.64
C GLY A 126 11.81 15.06 -5.27
N PHE A 127 11.05 16.02 -4.73
CA PHE A 127 10.33 15.84 -3.46
C PHE A 127 9.29 14.71 -3.53
N PHE A 128 8.51 14.65 -4.60
CA PHE A 128 7.52 13.59 -4.78
C PHE A 128 8.19 12.20 -4.85
N ASN A 129 9.32 12.09 -5.56
CA ASN A 129 10.08 10.84 -5.62
C ASN A 129 10.63 10.44 -4.25
N LEU A 130 11.06 11.39 -3.41
CA LEU A 130 11.47 11.10 -2.03
C LEU A 130 10.31 10.60 -1.18
N ILE A 131 9.10 11.16 -1.36
CA ILE A 131 7.89 10.69 -0.66
C ILE A 131 7.56 9.26 -1.08
N ILE A 132 7.49 8.98 -2.39
CA ILE A 132 7.21 7.64 -2.90
C ILE A 132 8.27 6.63 -2.44
N PHE A 133 9.54 7.01 -2.47
CA PHE A 133 10.62 6.19 -1.91
C PHE A 133 10.39 5.93 -0.41
N GLY A 134 10.00 6.94 0.35
CA GLY A 134 9.64 6.83 1.76
C GLY A 134 8.52 5.83 2.00
N GLU A 135 7.43 5.91 1.24
CA GLU A 135 6.27 4.99 1.33
C GLU A 135 6.65 3.54 1.00
N ILE A 136 7.45 3.34 -0.06
CA ILE A 136 7.97 2.02 -0.44
C ILE A 136 8.89 1.49 0.66
N PHE A 137 9.77 2.33 1.19
CA PHE A 137 10.73 1.96 2.23
C PHE A 137 10.05 1.56 3.53
N THR A 138 9.07 2.32 4.01
CA THR A 138 8.37 2.00 5.26
C THR A 138 7.54 0.72 5.13
N THR A 139 6.91 0.51 3.96
CA THR A 139 6.22 -0.75 3.65
C THR A 139 7.18 -1.93 3.60
N LEU A 140 8.35 -1.79 2.98
CA LEU A 140 9.40 -2.81 2.96
C LEU A 140 9.85 -3.16 4.38
N VAL A 141 10.20 -2.16 5.19
CA VAL A 141 10.67 -2.37 6.57
C VAL A 141 9.61 -3.04 7.41
N GLY A 142 8.34 -2.62 7.29
CA GLY A 142 7.22 -3.23 8.00
C GLY A 142 7.01 -4.71 7.65
N ASN A 143 7.03 -5.03 6.35
CA ASN A 143 6.86 -6.41 5.88
C ASN A 143 8.06 -7.30 6.23
N ILE A 144 9.30 -6.82 6.05
CA ILE A 144 10.49 -7.58 6.47
C ILE A 144 10.47 -7.85 7.97
N PHE A 145 10.06 -6.87 8.79
CA PHE A 145 9.90 -7.07 10.23
C PHE A 145 8.86 -8.14 10.57
N GLY A 146 7.66 -8.06 9.96
CA GLY A 146 6.59 -9.05 10.16
C GLY A 146 7.00 -10.46 9.73
N LEU A 147 7.54 -10.59 8.52
CA LEU A 147 8.02 -11.86 7.97
C LEU A 147 9.17 -12.44 8.80
N THR A 148 10.12 -11.61 9.24
CA THR A 148 11.21 -12.07 10.11
C THR A 148 10.67 -12.68 11.40
N LYS A 149 9.69 -12.05 12.04
CA LYS A 149 9.05 -12.61 13.24
C LYS A 149 8.32 -13.90 12.95
N GLN A 150 7.56 -13.95 11.85
CA GLN A 150 6.78 -15.13 11.48
C GLN A 150 7.69 -16.32 11.15
N VAL A 151 8.70 -16.15 10.31
CA VAL A 151 9.64 -17.22 9.95
C VAL A 151 10.48 -17.65 11.16
N HIS A 152 10.92 -16.72 12.00
CA HIS A 152 11.65 -17.07 13.23
C HIS A 152 10.80 -17.89 14.21
N SER A 153 9.49 -17.64 14.30
CA SER A 153 8.60 -18.47 15.14
C SER A 153 8.46 -19.92 14.63
N LEU A 154 8.60 -20.14 13.33
CA LEU A 154 8.58 -21.48 12.71
C LEU A 154 9.96 -22.17 12.81
N TYR A 155 11.04 -21.40 12.76
CA TYR A 155 12.42 -21.87 12.78
C TYR A 155 13.25 -21.09 13.82
N PRO A 156 13.04 -21.36 15.12
CA PRO A 156 13.65 -20.59 16.21
C PRO A 156 15.18 -20.79 16.31
N GLU A 157 15.69 -21.90 15.77
CA GLU A 157 17.12 -22.24 15.71
C GLU A 157 17.96 -21.19 14.96
N ILE A 158 17.35 -20.49 14.00
CA ILE A 158 18.02 -19.46 13.21
C ILE A 158 17.72 -18.09 13.82
N SER A 159 18.77 -17.32 14.10
CA SER A 159 18.63 -15.99 14.70
C SER A 159 17.79 -15.05 13.82
N SER A 160 16.94 -14.24 14.47
CA SER A 160 16.10 -13.24 13.79
C SER A 160 16.90 -12.29 12.87
N LYS A 161 18.12 -11.91 13.26
CA LYS A 161 19.01 -11.08 12.43
C LYS A 161 19.40 -11.79 11.13
N ARG A 162 19.65 -13.10 11.16
CA ARG A 162 19.99 -13.89 9.97
C ARG A 162 18.79 -14.01 9.03
N TRP A 163 17.59 -14.25 9.57
CA TRP A 163 16.36 -14.25 8.77
C TRP A 163 16.12 -12.91 8.09
N MET A 164 16.30 -11.80 8.80
CA MET A 164 16.15 -10.46 8.22
C MET A 164 17.11 -10.22 7.05
N ILE A 165 18.38 -10.62 7.16
CA ILE A 165 19.37 -10.48 6.08
C ILE A 165 18.96 -11.33 4.87
N ILE A 166 18.54 -12.57 5.09
CA ILE A 166 18.09 -13.47 4.02
C ILE A 166 16.88 -12.87 3.29
N LEU A 167 15.88 -12.38 4.03
CA LEU A 167 14.67 -11.80 3.45
C LEU A 167 14.96 -10.52 2.66
N ILE A 168 15.85 -9.66 3.15
CA ILE A 168 16.29 -8.46 2.41
C ILE A 168 17.03 -8.86 1.13
N PHE A 169 17.90 -9.87 1.19
CA PHE A 169 18.62 -10.34 0.01
C PHE A 169 17.66 -10.91 -1.04
N ILE A 170 16.68 -11.73 -0.63
CA ILE A 170 15.63 -12.24 -1.52
C ILE A 170 14.84 -11.08 -2.13
N ALA A 171 14.42 -10.11 -1.32
CA ALA A 171 13.69 -8.94 -1.81
C ALA A 171 14.51 -8.13 -2.83
N TYR A 172 15.82 -8.00 -2.61
CA TYR A 172 16.73 -7.34 -3.55
C TYR A 172 16.87 -8.08 -4.89
N VAL A 173 16.98 -9.41 -4.86
CA VAL A 173 17.04 -10.22 -6.09
C VAL A 173 15.72 -10.11 -6.87
N ILE A 174 14.59 -10.20 -6.17
CA ILE A 174 13.26 -10.08 -6.79
C ILE A 174 13.05 -8.68 -7.36
N SER A 175 13.55 -7.62 -6.71
CA SER A 175 13.35 -6.25 -7.20
C SER A 175 14.02 -5.96 -8.55
N GLN A 176 15.00 -6.77 -8.98
CA GLN A 176 15.68 -6.60 -10.27
C GLN A 176 14.80 -6.89 -11.50
N PHE A 177 13.64 -7.54 -11.32
CA PHE A 177 12.74 -7.88 -12.43
C PHE A 177 11.96 -6.67 -12.98
N GLY A 178 12.01 -5.52 -12.31
CA GLY A 178 11.35 -4.27 -12.72
C GLY A 178 9.99 -4.05 -12.05
N PHE A 179 9.73 -2.83 -11.62
CA PHE A 179 8.59 -2.47 -10.78
C PHE A 179 7.24 -2.83 -11.41
N SER A 180 6.99 -2.37 -12.64
CA SER A 180 5.70 -2.60 -13.32
C SER A 180 5.41 -4.10 -13.51
N LYS A 181 6.40 -4.90 -13.92
CA LYS A 181 6.24 -6.35 -14.09
C LYS A 181 5.89 -7.06 -12.78
N LEU A 182 6.58 -6.71 -11.70
CA LEU A 182 6.32 -7.26 -10.38
C LEU A 182 4.90 -6.95 -9.93
N ILE A 183 4.45 -5.70 -10.06
CA ILE A 183 3.08 -5.32 -9.68
C ILE A 183 2.05 -6.06 -10.56
N HIS A 184 2.21 -6.08 -11.89
CA HIS A 184 1.28 -6.78 -12.77
C HIS A 184 1.13 -8.27 -12.46
N LEU A 185 2.21 -8.94 -12.03
CA LEU A 185 2.18 -10.34 -11.67
C LEU A 185 1.61 -10.57 -10.26
N PHE A 186 2.19 -9.90 -9.26
CA PHE A 186 1.93 -10.21 -7.86
C PHE A 186 0.59 -9.68 -7.38
N TYR A 187 0.14 -8.56 -7.94
CA TYR A 187 -1.05 -7.89 -7.45
C TYR A 187 -2.33 -8.72 -7.65
N PRO A 188 -2.62 -9.30 -8.84
CA PRO A 188 -3.78 -10.19 -8.97
C PRO A 188 -3.62 -11.45 -8.13
N VAL A 189 -2.45 -12.10 -8.16
CA VAL A 189 -2.19 -13.37 -7.46
C VAL A 189 -2.40 -13.22 -5.96
N PHE A 190 -1.72 -12.27 -5.33
CA PHE A 190 -1.89 -12.03 -3.91
C PHE A 190 -3.25 -11.42 -3.59
N GLY A 191 -3.83 -10.59 -4.46
CA GLY A 191 -5.19 -10.08 -4.28
C GLY A 191 -6.22 -11.19 -4.12
N TYR A 192 -6.20 -12.21 -4.99
CA TYR A 192 -7.15 -13.32 -4.87
C TYR A 192 -6.94 -14.14 -3.59
N ILE A 193 -5.67 -14.41 -3.23
CA ILE A 193 -5.33 -15.11 -1.97
C ILE A 193 -5.82 -14.29 -0.76
N SER A 194 -5.61 -12.97 -0.79
CA SER A 194 -6.03 -12.06 0.26
C SER A 194 -7.55 -11.99 0.39
N ILE A 195 -8.30 -11.89 -0.72
CA ILE A 195 -9.77 -11.94 -0.69
C ILE A 195 -10.25 -13.23 -0.03
N GLY A 196 -9.70 -14.39 -0.44
CA GLY A 196 -10.05 -15.68 0.17
C GLY A 196 -9.76 -15.71 1.67
N THR A 197 -8.60 -15.18 2.07
CA THR A 197 -8.20 -15.10 3.48
C THR A 197 -9.16 -14.23 4.30
N PHE A 198 -9.51 -13.04 3.80
CA PHE A 198 -10.45 -12.14 4.50
C PHE A 198 -11.87 -12.70 4.52
N ALA A 199 -12.32 -13.35 3.44
CA ALA A 199 -13.61 -14.04 3.41
C ALA A 199 -13.67 -15.13 4.50
N LEU A 200 -12.65 -15.96 4.62
CA LEU A 200 -12.55 -16.99 5.67
C LEU A 200 -12.51 -16.37 7.07
N LEU A 201 -11.79 -15.25 7.26
CA LEU A 201 -11.75 -14.54 8.54
C LEU A 201 -13.12 -13.97 8.95
N LEU A 202 -13.88 -13.43 7.99
CA LEU A 202 -15.24 -12.91 8.22
C LEU A 202 -16.26 -14.04 8.49
N LEU A 203 -16.12 -15.17 7.78
CA LEU A 203 -16.98 -16.34 7.94
C LEU A 203 -16.64 -17.18 9.18
N ARG A 204 -15.45 -16.99 9.76
CA ARG A 204 -15.04 -17.68 10.98
C ARG A 204 -15.99 -17.33 12.12
N LYS A 205 -16.92 -18.25 12.41
CA LYS A 205 -17.78 -18.19 13.58
C LYS A 205 -16.89 -18.03 14.81
N LYS A 206 -17.15 -16.98 15.59
CA LYS A 206 -16.40 -16.69 16.84
C LYS A 206 -16.66 -17.84 17.81
N ASN A 207 -15.86 -18.89 17.75
CA ASN A 207 -15.85 -19.91 18.78
C ASN A 207 -15.43 -19.20 20.06
N LYS A 208 -16.41 -18.96 20.94
CA LYS A 208 -16.18 -18.62 22.34
C LYS A 208 -15.56 -19.85 23.02
N GLY A 209 -14.30 -20.15 22.69
CA GLY A 209 -13.49 -21.05 23.50
C GLY A 209 -13.13 -20.33 24.81
N PRO A 210 -13.03 -21.06 25.94
CA PRO A 210 -12.75 -20.44 27.22
C PRO A 210 -11.40 -19.73 27.17
N VAL A 211 -11.38 -18.50 27.68
CA VAL A 211 -10.15 -17.81 28.04
C VAL A 211 -9.62 -18.58 29.25
N ILE A 212 -8.56 -19.36 29.05
CA ILE A 212 -7.74 -19.93 30.13
C ILE A 212 -6.57 -18.98 30.35
#